data_AF-A0ABD4KFP9-F1
#
_entry.id   AF-A0ABD4KFP9-F1
#
_cell.length_a   1.000
_cell.length_b   1.000
_cell.length_c   1.000
_cell.angle_alpha   90.00
_cell.angle_beta   90.00
_cell.angle_gamma   90.00
#
_symmetry.space_group_name_H-M   'P 1'
#
loop_
_entity.id
_entity.type
_entity.pdbx_description
1 polymer ?
#
loop_
_entity_poly.entity_id
_entity_poly.type
_entity_poly.pdbx_seq_one_letter_code
_entity_poly.pdbx_strand_id
1 'polypeptide(L)'
;MRKGQIRRVNLSLHLTPDQSRADLRAMQQLQKWHQSMDKSASIDDTNMEIRAFHRDVYLAGLQLHLMDPSLCHHVAESLGRETLTLAQLLGELTPQESVPEKAVDTSAEQLAQLQMIRDEVAALKPLLEQQKLALQQLRMAGKTAAEPERAASGKEELDLSQVDAPTEKMKKVRQKGIF
;
A
#
# COMPACT_ATOMS: atom_id res chain seq x y z
N MET A 1 -38.23 -36.85 -10.04
CA MET A 1 -37.09 -36.20 -9.35
C MET A 1 -35.95 -36.09 -10.35
N ARG A 2 -35.61 -34.89 -10.84
CA ARG A 2 -34.47 -34.72 -11.76
C ARG A 2 -33.19 -34.87 -10.96
N LYS A 3 -32.35 -35.87 -11.29
CA LYS A 3 -31.01 -36.02 -10.72
C LYS A 3 -30.27 -34.70 -10.91
N GLY A 4 -29.95 -34.00 -9.82
CA GLY A 4 -29.29 -32.71 -9.86
C GLY A 4 -27.90 -32.87 -10.47
N GLN A 5 -27.75 -32.43 -11.71
CA GLN A 5 -26.44 -32.42 -12.38
C GLN A 5 -25.54 -31.43 -11.66
N ILE A 6 -24.41 -31.90 -11.13
CA ILE A 6 -23.39 -31.03 -10.54
C ILE A 6 -22.92 -30.05 -11.62
N ARG A 7 -23.03 -28.75 -11.35
CA ARG A 7 -22.57 -27.70 -12.26
C ARG A 7 -21.24 -27.16 -11.74
N ARG A 8 -20.20 -27.22 -12.58
CA ARG A 8 -18.88 -26.66 -12.26
C ARG A 8 -18.83 -25.21 -12.72
N VAL A 9 -18.47 -24.32 -11.80
CA VAL A 9 -18.10 -22.93 -12.09
C VAL A 9 -16.57 -22.85 -12.03
N ASN A 10 -15.95 -22.24 -13.05
CA ASN A 10 -14.50 -22.09 -13.12
C ASN A 10 -14.13 -20.61 -12.89
N LEU A 11 -13.59 -20.33 -11.71
CA LEU A 11 -13.11 -19.01 -11.32
C LEU A 11 -11.69 -19.18 -10.80
N SER A 12 -10.79 -18.31 -11.24
CA SER A 12 -9.42 -18.21 -10.72
C SER A 12 -9.29 -16.91 -9.92
N LEU A 13 -8.69 -17.03 -8.74
CA LEU A 13 -8.35 -15.89 -7.88
C LEU A 13 -6.83 -15.74 -7.88
N HIS A 14 -6.36 -14.50 -7.95
CA HIS A 14 -4.96 -14.16 -7.78
C HIS A 14 -4.78 -13.48 -6.43
N LEU A 15 -3.73 -13.85 -5.72
CA LEU A 15 -3.33 -13.23 -4.45
C LEU A 15 -2.05 -12.42 -4.67
N THR A 16 -1.92 -11.31 -3.94
CA THR A 16 -0.79 -10.36 -4.01
C THR A 16 -0.05 -10.31 -2.67
N PRO A 17 0.74 -11.35 -2.33
CA PRO A 17 1.36 -11.48 -1.01
C PRO A 17 2.33 -10.34 -0.67
N ASP A 18 2.93 -9.69 -1.66
CA ASP A 18 3.86 -8.56 -1.45
C ASP A 18 3.12 -7.25 -1.08
N GLN A 19 1.83 -7.15 -1.41
CA GLN A 19 1.02 -5.94 -1.23
C GLN A 19 -0.02 -6.09 -0.12
N SER A 20 -0.46 -7.31 0.16
CA SER A 20 -1.49 -7.60 1.15
C SER A 20 -1.01 -8.65 2.15
N ARG A 21 -1.06 -8.27 3.44
CA ARG A 21 -0.77 -9.18 4.56
C ARG A 21 -1.81 -10.30 4.64
N ALA A 22 -3.07 -10.00 4.32
CA ALA A 22 -4.14 -10.99 4.28
C ALA A 22 -3.85 -12.04 3.19
N ASP A 23 -3.43 -11.59 2.01
CA ASP A 23 -3.06 -12.48 0.89
C ASP A 23 -1.84 -13.35 1.22
N LEU A 24 -0.80 -12.75 1.79
CA LEU A 24 0.38 -13.48 2.24
C LEU A 24 0.01 -14.57 3.24
N ARG A 25 -0.82 -14.23 4.22
CA ARG A 25 -1.28 -15.21 5.22
C ARG A 25 -2.11 -16.29 4.58
N ALA A 26 -3.09 -15.94 3.74
CA ALA A 26 -3.94 -16.90 3.05
C ALA A 26 -3.09 -17.90 2.26
N MET A 27 -2.10 -17.40 1.50
CA MET A 27 -1.15 -18.23 0.76
C MET A 27 -0.39 -19.20 1.67
N GLN A 28 0.17 -18.71 2.79
CA GLN A 28 0.91 -19.55 3.74
C GLN A 28 0.02 -20.62 4.39
N GLN A 29 -1.22 -20.29 4.76
CA GLN A 29 -2.14 -21.24 5.38
C GLN A 29 -2.60 -22.31 4.37
N LEU A 30 -2.92 -21.91 3.14
CA LEU A 30 -3.28 -22.84 2.07
C LEU A 30 -2.12 -23.80 1.73
N GLN A 31 -0.88 -23.30 1.67
CA GLN A 31 0.30 -24.14 1.45
C GLN A 31 0.51 -25.15 2.59
N LYS A 32 0.44 -24.72 3.85
CA LYS A 32 0.56 -25.60 5.01
C LYS A 32 -0.52 -26.68 5.02
N TRP A 33 -1.74 -26.30 4.71
CA TRP A 33 -2.87 -27.21 4.66
C TRP A 33 -2.74 -28.23 3.52
N HIS A 34 -2.36 -27.82 2.30
CA HIS A 34 -2.12 -28.75 1.19
C HIS A 34 -1.03 -29.79 1.53
N GLN A 35 0.11 -29.32 2.09
CA GLN A 35 1.20 -30.20 2.53
C GLN A 35 0.77 -31.19 3.63
N SER A 36 -0.27 -30.85 4.42
CA SER A 36 -0.84 -31.76 5.42
C SER A 36 -1.72 -32.84 4.79
N MET A 37 -2.38 -32.54 3.67
CA MET A 37 -3.26 -33.46 2.95
C MET A 37 -2.51 -34.42 2.03
N ASP A 38 -1.34 -34.03 1.53
CA ASP A 38 -0.45 -34.92 0.74
C ASP A 38 0.04 -36.16 1.52
N LYS A 39 -0.24 -36.21 2.82
CA LYS A 39 0.05 -37.36 3.70
C LYS A 39 -1.11 -38.38 3.75
N SER A 40 -2.24 -38.10 3.10
CA SER A 40 -3.39 -39.01 2.97
C SER A 40 -3.12 -40.13 1.96
N ALA A 41 -3.69 -41.31 2.18
CA ALA A 41 -3.41 -42.52 1.40
C ALA A 41 -4.09 -42.57 0.02
N SER A 42 -5.04 -41.67 -0.27
CA SER A 42 -5.88 -41.72 -1.48
C SER A 42 -5.99 -40.34 -2.14
N ILE A 43 -5.52 -40.25 -3.39
CA ILE A 43 -5.50 -39.02 -4.19
C ILE A 43 -6.93 -38.51 -4.45
N ASP A 44 -7.88 -39.42 -4.66
CA ASP A 44 -9.28 -39.05 -4.95
C ASP A 44 -9.97 -38.43 -3.74
N ASP A 45 -9.70 -38.97 -2.55
CA ASP A 45 -10.24 -38.45 -1.29
C ASP A 45 -9.67 -37.05 -0.99
N THR A 46 -8.35 -36.88 -1.16
CA THR A 46 -7.70 -35.56 -1.05
C THR A 46 -8.32 -34.55 -2.02
N ASN A 47 -8.56 -34.94 -3.27
CA ASN A 47 -9.22 -34.06 -4.25
C ASN A 47 -10.68 -33.73 -3.91
N MET A 48 -11.39 -34.63 -3.25
CA MET A 48 -12.75 -34.35 -2.76
C MET A 48 -12.72 -33.38 -1.57
N GLU A 49 -11.80 -33.58 -0.62
CA GLU A 49 -11.60 -32.68 0.52
C GLU A 49 -11.18 -31.28 0.08
N ILE A 50 -10.27 -31.18 -0.90
CA ILE A 50 -9.85 -29.91 -1.49
C ILE A 50 -11.04 -29.14 -2.07
N ARG A 51 -11.89 -29.84 -2.84
CA ARG A 51 -13.08 -29.24 -3.43
C ARG A 51 -14.12 -28.83 -2.38
N ALA A 52 -14.31 -29.64 -1.35
CA ALA A 52 -15.24 -29.32 -0.26
C ALA A 52 -14.78 -28.08 0.51
N PHE A 53 -13.51 -28.02 0.87
CA PHE A 53 -12.90 -26.86 1.55
C PHE A 53 -13.09 -25.57 0.76
N HIS A 54 -12.70 -25.55 -0.53
CA HIS A 54 -12.86 -24.34 -1.35
C HIS A 54 -14.33 -23.94 -1.49
N ARG A 55 -15.22 -24.92 -1.70
CA ARG A 55 -16.66 -24.67 -1.78
C ARG A 55 -17.17 -23.96 -0.52
N ASP A 56 -16.78 -24.42 0.66
CA ASP A 56 -17.26 -23.85 1.92
C ASP A 56 -16.72 -22.43 2.15
N VAL A 57 -15.45 -22.18 1.82
CA VAL A 57 -14.85 -20.83 1.86
C VAL A 57 -15.60 -19.87 0.92
N TYR A 58 -15.87 -20.30 -0.32
CA TYR A 58 -16.60 -19.47 -1.29
C TYR A 58 -18.03 -19.19 -0.84
N LEU A 59 -18.75 -20.19 -0.33
CA LEU A 59 -20.13 -20.00 0.13
C LEU A 59 -20.22 -19.05 1.33
N ALA A 60 -19.32 -19.20 2.30
CA ALA A 60 -19.26 -18.31 3.46
C ALA A 60 -18.92 -16.86 3.06
N GLY A 61 -17.86 -16.67 2.26
CA GLY A 61 -17.45 -15.35 1.81
C GLY A 61 -18.50 -14.68 0.92
N LEU A 62 -19.13 -15.42 0.02
CA LEU A 62 -20.19 -14.89 -0.83
C LEU A 62 -21.41 -14.45 -0.02
N GLN A 63 -21.83 -15.25 0.97
CA GLN A 63 -22.95 -14.88 1.83
C GLN A 63 -22.66 -13.58 2.60
N LEU A 64 -21.44 -13.45 3.14
CA LEU A 64 -21.03 -12.23 3.82
C LEU A 64 -21.01 -11.02 2.88
N HIS A 65 -20.49 -11.18 1.66
CA HIS A 65 -20.50 -10.13 0.63
C HIS A 65 -21.92 -9.70 0.22
N LEU A 66 -22.86 -10.65 0.12
CA LEU A 66 -24.25 -10.37 -0.20
C LEU A 66 -24.99 -9.63 0.93
N MET A 67 -24.55 -9.81 2.19
CA MET A 67 -25.09 -9.09 3.34
C MET A 67 -24.58 -7.66 3.40
N ASP A 68 -23.25 -7.49 3.32
CA ASP A 68 -22.60 -6.18 3.29
C ASP A 68 -21.21 -6.31 2.64
N PRO A 69 -21.01 -5.75 1.43
CA PRO A 69 -19.72 -5.79 0.75
C PRO A 69 -18.58 -5.13 1.54
N SER A 70 -18.88 -4.06 2.29
CA SER A 70 -17.88 -3.32 3.06
C SER A 70 -17.41 -4.13 4.28
N LEU A 71 -18.35 -4.77 4.98
CA LEU A 71 -18.06 -5.70 6.07
C LEU A 71 -17.22 -6.89 5.59
N CYS A 72 -17.57 -7.46 4.43
CA CYS A 72 -16.82 -8.57 3.84
C CYS A 72 -15.36 -8.18 3.57
N HIS A 73 -15.13 -6.99 3.01
CA HIS A 73 -13.79 -6.48 2.78
C HIS A 73 -13.03 -6.24 4.09
N HIS A 74 -13.68 -5.61 5.07
CA HIS A 74 -13.11 -5.35 6.40
C HIS A 74 -12.68 -6.63 7.13
N VAL A 75 -13.53 -7.65 7.12
CA VAL A 75 -13.21 -8.97 7.70
C VAL A 75 -12.03 -9.59 6.96
N ALA A 76 -12.01 -9.54 5.62
CA ALA A 76 -10.91 -10.08 4.82
C ALA A 76 -9.56 -9.42 5.17
N GLU A 77 -9.52 -8.09 5.31
CA GLU A 77 -8.31 -7.37 5.74
C GLU A 77 -7.90 -7.72 7.17
N SER A 78 -8.87 -7.86 8.08
CA SER A 78 -8.62 -8.23 9.48
C SER A 78 -7.99 -9.61 9.64
N LEU A 79 -8.21 -10.53 8.69
CA LEU A 79 -7.55 -11.84 8.67
C LEU A 79 -6.02 -11.73 8.49
N GLY A 80 -5.50 -10.62 7.96
CA GLY A 80 -4.06 -10.36 7.87
C GLY A 80 -3.33 -10.23 9.22
N ARG A 81 -4.06 -10.10 10.34
CA ARG A 81 -3.50 -9.97 11.70
C ARG A 81 -3.11 -11.33 12.27
N GLU A 82 -1.84 -11.54 12.61
CA GLU A 82 -1.21 -12.84 12.96
C GLU A 82 -2.06 -13.83 13.78
N THR A 83 -2.84 -13.37 14.77
CA THR A 83 -3.72 -14.24 15.58
C THR A 83 -5.11 -13.62 15.75
N LEU A 84 -5.99 -13.83 14.76
CA LEU A 84 -7.40 -13.49 14.91
C LEU A 84 -8.11 -14.61 15.68
N THR A 85 -8.49 -14.33 16.93
CA THR A 85 -9.31 -15.25 17.73
C THR A 85 -10.77 -15.23 17.26
N LEU A 86 -11.54 -16.28 17.59
CA LEU A 86 -12.97 -16.33 17.26
C LEU A 86 -13.74 -15.13 17.86
N ALA A 87 -13.42 -14.74 19.09
CA ALA A 87 -14.05 -13.58 19.74
C ALA A 87 -13.77 -12.28 18.99
N GLN A 88 -12.54 -12.08 18.52
CA GLN A 88 -12.18 -10.91 17.70
C GLN A 88 -12.89 -10.94 16.35
N LEU A 89 -12.94 -12.10 15.68
CA LEU A 89 -13.67 -12.23 14.41
C LEU A 89 -15.15 -11.89 14.55
N LEU A 90 -15.80 -12.37 15.62
CA LEU A 90 -17.19 -12.01 15.91
C LEU A 90 -17.35 -10.50 16.18
N GLY A 91 -16.37 -9.88 16.83
CA GLY A 91 -16.32 -8.42 17.03
C GLY A 91 -16.19 -7.63 15.72
N GLU A 92 -15.44 -8.14 14.74
CA GLU A 92 -15.36 -7.52 13.41
C GLU A 92 -16.66 -7.70 12.60
N LEU A 93 -17.47 -8.72 12.91
CA LEU A 93 -18.75 -9.01 12.24
C LEU A 93 -19.92 -8.23 12.84
N THR A 94 -19.83 -7.81 14.09
CA THR A 94 -20.81 -6.88 14.65
C THR A 94 -20.71 -5.55 13.91
N PRO A 95 -21.83 -4.97 13.44
CA PRO A 95 -21.85 -3.60 13.00
C PRO A 95 -21.23 -2.77 14.10
N GLN A 96 -20.07 -2.16 13.81
CA GLN A 96 -19.65 -1.04 14.61
C GLN A 96 -20.73 0.00 14.32
N GLU A 97 -21.67 0.18 15.25
CA GLU A 97 -22.25 1.51 15.42
C GLU A 97 -21.03 2.42 15.37
N SER A 98 -20.98 3.28 14.36
CA SER A 98 -20.00 4.35 14.32
C SER A 98 -20.24 5.16 15.58
N VAL A 99 -19.61 4.75 16.70
CA VAL A 99 -19.54 5.52 17.92
C VAL A 99 -18.59 6.65 17.54
N PRO A 100 -19.09 7.88 17.36
CA PRO A 100 -18.23 8.97 16.94
C PRO A 100 -17.57 9.54 18.20
N GLU A 101 -16.75 8.77 18.93
CA GLU A 101 -16.13 9.31 20.16
C GLU A 101 -14.65 8.97 20.38
N LYS A 102 -14.00 8.23 19.48
CA LYS A 102 -12.51 8.18 19.44
C LYS A 102 -11.88 8.37 18.06
N ALA A 103 -12.68 8.24 17.00
CA ALA A 103 -12.27 8.62 15.66
C ALA A 103 -12.52 10.10 15.35
N VAL A 104 -13.31 10.83 16.16
CA VAL A 104 -13.55 12.27 15.93
C VAL A 104 -12.29 13.07 16.23
N ASP A 105 -11.55 12.76 17.29
CA ASP A 105 -10.31 13.48 17.60
C ASP A 105 -9.23 13.18 16.56
N THR A 106 -9.03 11.92 16.17
CA THR A 106 -8.03 11.57 15.15
C THR A 106 -8.43 11.99 13.73
N SER A 107 -9.71 11.92 13.37
CA SER A 107 -10.20 12.36 12.05
C SER A 107 -10.27 13.88 11.96
N ALA A 108 -10.67 14.59 13.02
CA ALA A 108 -10.65 16.06 13.05
C ALA A 108 -9.20 16.58 13.09
N GLU A 109 -8.30 15.95 13.84
CA GLU A 109 -6.87 16.26 13.80
C GLU A 109 -6.26 15.96 12.43
N GLN A 110 -6.61 14.83 11.81
CA GLN A 110 -6.15 14.49 10.45
C GLN A 110 -6.73 15.44 9.40
N LEU A 111 -8.00 15.84 9.50
CA LEU A 111 -8.60 16.83 8.61
C LEU A 111 -8.01 18.22 8.82
N ALA A 112 -7.74 18.62 10.07
CA ALA A 112 -7.04 19.85 10.39
C ALA A 112 -5.60 19.84 9.86
N GLN A 113 -4.87 18.73 10.02
CA GLN A 113 -3.52 18.55 9.45
C GLN A 113 -3.56 18.60 7.92
N LEU A 114 -4.55 17.97 7.27
CA LEU A 114 -4.70 18.04 5.81
C LEU A 114 -5.09 19.44 5.33
N GLN A 115 -5.90 20.18 6.09
CA GLN A 115 -6.22 21.58 5.82
C GLN A 115 -4.98 22.46 5.98
N MET A 116 -4.21 22.30 7.06
CA MET A 116 -2.95 23.02 7.25
C MET A 116 -1.95 22.73 6.13
N ILE A 117 -1.76 21.46 5.74
CA ILE A 117 -0.90 21.10 4.62
C ILE A 117 -1.42 21.72 3.32
N ARG A 118 -2.73 21.76 3.10
CA ARG A 118 -3.33 22.38 1.91
C ARG A 118 -3.09 23.89 1.87
N ASP A 119 -3.18 24.56 3.02
CA ASP A 119 -2.97 26.00 3.15
C ASP A 119 -1.48 26.34 3.00
N GLU A 120 -0.58 25.55 3.59
CA GLU A 120 0.87 25.67 3.38
C GLU A 120 1.24 25.48 1.91
N VAL A 121 0.69 24.45 1.25
CA VAL A 121 0.89 24.24 -0.19
C VAL A 121 0.32 25.39 -1.01
N ALA A 122 -0.83 25.96 -0.62
CA ALA A 122 -1.39 27.13 -1.28
C ALA A 122 -0.51 28.38 -1.12
N ALA A 123 0.12 28.56 0.04
CA ALA A 123 1.05 29.65 0.30
C ALA A 123 2.42 29.49 -0.40
N LEU A 124 2.89 28.24 -0.57
CA LEU A 124 4.15 27.95 -1.24
C LEU A 124 4.07 28.07 -2.77
N LYS A 125 2.91 27.81 -3.38
CA LYS A 125 2.69 27.94 -4.83
C LYS A 125 3.05 29.31 -5.42
N PRO A 126 2.58 30.45 -4.87
CA PRO A 126 2.92 31.76 -5.42
C PRO A 126 4.41 32.08 -5.28
N LEU A 127 5.07 31.65 -4.19
CA LEU A 127 6.51 31.82 -4.00
C LEU A 127 7.32 31.03 -5.03
N LEU A 128 6.89 29.81 -5.35
CA LEU A 128 7.53 28.99 -6.38
C LEU A 128 7.35 29.59 -7.78
N GLU A 129 6.16 30.09 -8.10
CA GLU A 129 5.93 30.82 -9.36
C GLU A 129 6.75 32.11 -9.43
N GLN A 130 6.89 32.84 -8.32
CA GLN A 130 7.74 34.04 -8.26
C GLN A 130 9.22 33.71 -8.47
N GLN A 131 9.72 32.63 -7.86
CA GLN A 131 11.08 32.15 -8.07
C GLN A 131 11.30 31.73 -9.53
N LYS A 132 10.33 31.02 -10.13
CA LYS A 132 10.40 30.60 -11.54
C LYS A 132 10.45 31.80 -12.48
N LEU A 133 9.67 32.84 -12.20
CA LEU A 133 9.65 34.08 -12.98
C LEU A 133 10.96 34.86 -12.82
N ALA A 134 11.52 34.94 -11.60
CA ALA A 134 12.83 35.54 -11.35
C ALA A 134 13.97 34.78 -12.08
N LEU A 135 13.96 33.44 -12.04
CA LEU A 135 14.89 32.61 -12.81
C LEU A 135 14.73 32.79 -14.32
N GLN A 136 13.49 32.96 -14.81
CA GLN A 136 13.25 33.26 -16.22
C GLN A 136 13.79 34.64 -16.60
N GLN A 137 13.59 35.66 -15.76
CA GLN A 137 14.15 36.99 -15.97
C GLN A 137 15.68 36.98 -15.94
N LEU A 138 16.31 36.22 -15.05
CA LEU A 138 17.77 36.04 -15.02
C LEU A 138 18.28 35.31 -16.27
N ARG A 139 17.57 34.28 -16.75
CA ARG A 139 17.90 33.61 -18.03
C ARG A 139 17.75 34.56 -19.22
N MET A 140 16.71 35.40 -19.24
CA MET A 140 16.51 36.39 -20.30
C MET A 140 17.52 37.53 -20.22
N ALA A 141 17.86 38.01 -19.02
CA ALA A 141 18.87 39.03 -18.78
C ALA A 141 20.28 38.53 -19.15
N GLY A 142 20.60 37.26 -18.85
CA GLY A 142 21.82 36.59 -19.31
C GLY A 142 21.84 36.36 -20.82
N LYS A 143 20.67 36.35 -21.48
CA LYS A 143 20.54 36.23 -22.94
C LYS A 143 20.54 37.59 -23.66
N THR A 144 20.16 38.68 -22.99
CA THR A 144 20.31 40.06 -23.50
C THR A 144 21.71 40.64 -23.28
N ALA A 145 22.55 39.99 -22.47
CA ALA A 145 23.98 40.31 -22.36
C ALA A 145 24.85 39.59 -23.42
N ALA A 146 24.24 38.86 -24.35
CA ALA A 146 24.96 38.19 -25.43
C ALA A 146 24.34 38.56 -26.78
N GLU A 147 25.01 39.46 -27.50
CA GLU A 147 25.56 39.19 -28.84
C GLU A 147 26.32 40.41 -29.38
N PRO A 148 27.30 40.28 -30.29
CA PRO A 148 27.99 39.07 -30.77
C PRO A 148 29.54 39.21 -30.81
N GLU A 149 30.28 38.10 -30.78
CA GLU A 149 31.33 37.79 -31.77
C GLU A 149 32.12 36.48 -31.45
N ARG A 150 32.32 35.70 -32.51
CA ARG A 150 33.36 34.68 -32.77
C ARG A 150 33.21 33.28 -32.14
N ALA A 151 32.58 32.42 -32.97
CA ALA A 151 33.12 31.16 -33.46
C ALA A 151 34.24 30.48 -32.65
N ALA A 152 33.93 29.30 -32.08
CA ALA A 152 34.49 28.01 -32.53
C ALA A 152 34.07 26.89 -31.58
N SER A 153 33.49 25.84 -32.16
CA SER A 153 33.64 24.41 -31.85
C SER A 153 34.22 24.03 -30.47
N GLY A 154 33.44 23.29 -29.68
CA GLY A 154 33.99 22.45 -28.61
C GLY A 154 32.93 21.98 -27.62
N LYS A 155 32.56 20.71 -27.69
CA LYS A 155 31.88 20.00 -26.62
C LYS A 155 32.75 20.09 -25.35
N GLU A 156 32.25 20.66 -24.27
CA GLU A 156 32.71 20.32 -22.93
C GLU A 156 31.50 20.09 -22.01
N GLU A 157 31.30 18.81 -21.76
CA GLU A 157 30.46 18.17 -20.75
C GLU A 157 30.85 18.70 -19.38
N LEU A 158 29.97 19.49 -18.75
CA LEU A 158 30.15 19.89 -17.36
C LEU A 158 29.80 18.69 -16.46
N ASP A 159 30.86 18.02 -16.03
CA ASP A 159 30.92 16.89 -15.13
C ASP A 159 30.18 17.18 -13.80
N LEU A 160 29.24 16.30 -13.44
CA LEU A 160 28.39 16.38 -12.24
C LEU A 160 29.11 15.92 -10.95
N SER A 161 30.44 15.77 -10.99
CA SER A 161 31.25 15.18 -9.92
C SER A 161 31.66 16.14 -8.79
N GLN A 162 31.11 17.36 -8.72
CA GLN A 162 31.40 18.31 -7.62
C GLN A 162 30.23 18.62 -6.67
N VAL A 163 29.17 17.80 -6.66
CA VAL A 163 28.18 17.82 -5.57
C VAL A 163 28.44 16.65 -4.64
N ASP A 164 29.61 16.65 -3.99
CA ASP A 164 29.85 15.79 -2.84
C ASP A 164 30.20 16.63 -1.59
N ALA A 165 29.22 16.60 -0.68
CA ALA A 165 29.25 16.86 0.75
C ALA A 165 29.36 18.32 1.25
N PRO A 166 28.41 18.68 2.14
CA PRO A 166 28.81 18.68 3.54
C PRO A 166 27.86 17.83 4.41
N THR A 167 27.93 16.50 4.31
CA THR A 167 27.37 15.57 5.31
C THR A 167 28.34 15.29 6.48
N GLU A 168 29.48 15.98 6.54
CA GLU A 168 30.54 15.75 7.54
C GLU A 168 30.29 16.40 8.92
N LYS A 169 29.07 16.87 9.21
CA LYS A 169 28.70 17.41 10.53
C LYS A 169 27.86 16.46 11.40
N MET A 170 27.37 15.34 10.88
CA MET A 170 26.58 14.38 11.69
C MET A 170 27.38 13.18 12.24
N LYS A 171 28.55 12.84 11.68
CA LYS A 171 29.37 11.72 12.20
C LYS A 171 30.28 12.11 13.37
N LYS A 172 30.51 13.40 13.63
CA LYS A 172 31.41 13.88 14.71
C LYS A 172 30.79 13.92 16.11
N VAL A 173 29.47 13.71 16.24
CA VAL A 173 28.79 13.65 17.55
C VAL A 173 28.90 12.26 18.21
N ARG A 174 29.25 11.21 17.46
CA ARG A 174 29.35 9.83 17.99
C ARG A 174 30.73 9.43 18.52
N GLN A 175 31.73 10.34 18.49
CA GLN A 175 33.12 9.94 18.74
C GLN A 175 33.91 10.86 19.69
N LYS A 176 33.26 11.72 20.49
CA LYS A 176 33.95 12.46 21.57
C LYS A 176 33.06 12.64 22.80
N GLY A 177 33.26 11.76 23.78
CA GLY A 177 32.67 11.77 25.12
C GLY A 177 32.46 10.34 25.60
N ILE A 178 33.49 9.48 25.71
CA ILE A 178 34.58 9.45 26.70
C ILE A 178 34.06 9.10 28.11
N PHE A 179 34.53 7.93 28.58
CA PHE A 179 34.55 7.35 29.94
C PHE A 179 33.22 7.06 30.65
#